data_AF-A0A6N4TED3-F1
#
_entry.id   AF-A0A6N4TED3-F1
#
_cell.length_a   1.000
_cell.length_b   1.000
_cell.length_c   1.000
_cell.angle_alpha   90.00
_cell.angle_beta   90.00
_cell.angle_gamma   90.00
#
_symmetry.space_group_name_H-M   'P 1'
#
loop_
_entity.id
_entity.type
_entity.pdbx_description
1 polymer ?
#
loop_
_entity_poly.entity_id
_entity_poly.type
_entity_poly.pdbx_seq_one_letter_code
_entity_poly.pdbx_strand_id
1 'polypeptide(L)'
;MLPNYSAKLSALALILTLAACGGGSAPANTGTTGTGTTGTGGTTGTTGTTTATAPVINSFSANPASINTGSSTQLSWTVTGATSLTLNGTTLTGNSLAINPATTTTYTLTASNSACSTACNTSATVTVTVNSAGTGNTAGNAVYGDLRKADLGAGANLNGSLPFPANNAWNTDISTAPVDPASDALIASIGLGTGLHPDFGAGLYDGSPIGIPYVVVAGSQPKVSVQFTDYGNESDPGPYPIPANAPIEGQKANGSSFDGDRHVLVIDRDANRLYEVGNAYPQTGGSWKVSGGAIFDLTSNIVRPGGKPGWTSADAAGLPIFPGLVRYDEAASGVIRHAFRFTVSRTRRAYVPPATHYASSNTSNTLPPMGMRVRLKASYQIPANFSNESKAILQAMKTYGMLVADNGSNWYISGAPDARWNNNKLLSELGSVKGSSFEVIRMDGLVTP
;
A
#
# COMPACT_ATOMS: atom_id res chain seq x y z
N MET A 1 22.57 1.86 -15.73
CA MET A 1 23.00 3.19 -15.28
C MET A 1 21.82 4.15 -15.49
N LEU A 2 21.05 4.42 -14.45
CA LEU A 2 19.86 5.29 -14.48
C LEU A 2 20.27 6.68 -13.96
N PRO A 3 19.94 7.79 -14.64
CA PRO A 3 20.10 9.12 -14.08
C PRO A 3 18.84 9.56 -13.33
N ASN A 4 19.02 10.00 -12.09
CA ASN A 4 18.06 10.73 -11.27
C ASN A 4 17.63 12.03 -11.96
N TYR A 5 16.34 12.26 -12.08
CA TYR A 5 15.78 13.59 -12.36
C TYR A 5 14.59 13.86 -11.45
N SER A 6 14.87 14.41 -10.27
CA SER A 6 13.92 15.19 -9.49
C SER A 6 13.84 16.60 -10.07
N ALA A 7 12.65 17.06 -10.42
CA ALA A 7 12.42 18.46 -10.74
C ALA A 7 12.61 19.29 -9.47
N LYS A 8 13.65 20.12 -9.46
CA LYS A 8 13.99 21.04 -8.36
C LYS A 8 13.01 22.20 -8.33
N LEU A 9 12.37 22.45 -7.19
CA LEU A 9 12.08 23.80 -6.72
C LEU A 9 13.03 24.12 -5.56
N SER A 10 13.86 25.12 -5.77
CA SER A 10 14.86 25.61 -4.82
C SER A 10 14.24 26.62 -3.84
N ALA A 11 14.34 26.36 -2.54
CA ALA A 11 14.22 27.38 -1.50
C ALA A 11 15.44 27.33 -0.59
N LEU A 12 16.19 28.44 -0.60
CA LEU A 12 17.43 28.69 0.11
C LEU A 12 17.11 29.16 1.54
N ALA A 13 17.66 28.53 2.57
CA ALA A 13 17.70 29.09 3.92
C ALA A 13 19.02 28.76 4.62
N LEU A 14 19.80 29.82 4.83
CA LEU A 14 21.02 29.94 5.60
C LEU A 14 20.64 30.17 7.08
N ILE A 15 21.30 29.51 8.05
CA ILE A 15 21.64 30.02 9.40
C ILE A 15 22.63 29.07 10.10
N LEU A 16 23.44 29.67 10.97
CA LEU A 16 24.77 29.33 11.46
C LEU A 16 24.76 28.97 12.97
N THR A 17 25.63 28.04 13.41
CA THR A 17 26.25 27.83 14.76
C THR A 17 25.38 27.40 15.97
N LEU A 18 25.84 26.67 17.02
CA LEU A 18 27.15 26.48 17.69
C LEU A 18 27.18 25.16 18.55
N ALA A 19 28.36 24.72 19.00
CA ALA A 19 28.65 23.49 19.76
C ALA A 19 28.45 23.55 21.29
N ALA A 20 28.35 22.38 21.97
CA ALA A 20 28.81 22.14 23.35
C ALA A 20 28.94 20.64 23.69
N CYS A 21 29.80 20.31 24.67
CA CYS A 21 30.38 19.00 25.03
C CYS A 21 30.06 18.57 26.49
N GLY A 22 30.23 17.27 26.81
CA GLY A 22 30.44 16.69 28.16
C GLY A 22 29.26 15.86 28.72
N GLY A 23 29.38 14.71 29.39
CA GLY A 23 30.50 13.85 29.81
C GLY A 23 30.03 12.81 30.87
N GLY A 24 30.67 11.63 30.93
CA GLY A 24 30.70 10.65 32.07
C GLY A 24 29.44 9.80 32.34
N SER A 25 29.45 8.55 32.84
CA SER A 25 30.48 7.65 33.39
C SER A 25 29.90 6.21 33.51
N ALA A 26 30.76 5.18 33.48
CA ALA A 26 30.44 3.76 33.73
C ALA A 26 30.35 3.41 35.23
N PRO A 27 29.87 2.20 35.61
CA PRO A 27 30.80 1.10 35.97
C PRO A 27 30.35 -0.30 35.48
N ALA A 28 31.24 -1.14 34.96
CA ALA A 28 32.11 -2.12 35.63
C ALA A 28 31.39 -3.38 36.15
N ASN A 29 31.59 -4.46 35.39
CA ASN A 29 31.21 -5.86 35.63
C ASN A 29 32.38 -6.58 36.32
N THR A 30 32.12 -7.39 37.34
CA THR A 30 33.04 -8.42 37.83
C THR A 30 32.29 -9.73 37.98
N GLY A 31 32.72 -10.73 37.21
CA GLY A 31 32.29 -12.11 37.34
C GLY A 31 33.39 -13.01 37.89
N THR A 32 32.99 -14.26 38.15
CA THR A 32 33.79 -15.50 38.29
C THR A 32 34.68 -15.62 39.54
N THR A 33 34.86 -16.77 40.20
CA THR A 33 34.65 -18.20 39.91
C THR A 33 34.76 -18.98 41.23
N GLY A 34 34.15 -20.17 41.32
CA GLY A 34 34.15 -21.00 42.54
C GLY A 34 35.34 -21.96 42.68
N THR A 35 35.36 -22.66 43.81
CA THR A 35 36.09 -23.93 44.06
C THR A 35 35.40 -24.66 45.22
N GLY A 36 35.29 -26.00 45.12
CA GLY A 36 34.44 -26.84 45.97
C GLY A 36 35.11 -27.48 47.19
N THR A 37 34.40 -28.41 47.83
CA THR A 37 34.92 -29.60 48.55
C THR A 37 33.78 -30.48 49.09
N THR A 38 34.10 -31.77 49.23
CA THR A 38 33.28 -32.94 49.57
C THR A 38 32.93 -33.08 51.06
N GLY A 39 31.78 -33.70 51.38
CA GLY A 39 31.47 -34.22 52.71
C GLY A 39 30.18 -35.05 52.76
N THR A 40 30.29 -36.32 53.17
CA THR A 40 29.22 -37.31 53.35
C THR A 40 28.67 -37.26 54.79
N GLY A 41 27.35 -37.32 54.97
CA GLY A 41 26.71 -37.46 56.29
C GLY A 41 25.19 -37.45 56.20
N GLY A 42 24.53 -38.53 56.64
CA GLY A 42 23.09 -38.73 56.52
C GLY A 42 22.24 -38.20 57.68
N THR A 43 20.92 -38.30 57.46
CA THR A 43 19.78 -38.19 58.41
C THR A 43 19.32 -36.80 58.84
N THR A 44 18.26 -36.29 58.22
CA THR A 44 16.87 -36.23 58.74
C THR A 44 16.07 -35.30 57.83
N GLY A 45 15.09 -35.89 57.13
CA GLY A 45 14.24 -35.15 56.20
C GLY A 45 13.27 -34.24 56.94
N THR A 46 13.57 -32.96 56.97
CA THR A 46 12.57 -31.92 57.15
C THR A 46 11.94 -31.70 55.77
N THR A 47 10.79 -32.30 55.51
CA THR A 47 9.96 -31.96 54.35
C THR A 47 9.49 -30.52 54.53
N GLY A 48 10.28 -29.56 54.06
CA GLY A 48 9.77 -28.25 53.70
C GLY A 48 8.72 -28.49 52.62
N THR A 49 7.45 -28.32 52.97
CA THR A 49 6.37 -28.30 51.99
C THR A 49 6.56 -27.05 51.13
N THR A 50 7.38 -27.14 50.08
CA THR A 50 7.33 -26.17 48.99
C THR A 50 5.94 -26.31 48.41
N THR A 51 5.07 -25.33 48.67
CA THR A 51 3.74 -25.26 48.08
C THR A 51 3.92 -25.42 46.57
N ALA A 52 3.45 -26.55 46.05
CA ALA A 52 3.56 -26.87 44.65
C ALA A 52 2.69 -25.89 43.85
N THR A 53 3.35 -25.01 43.10
CA THR A 53 2.65 -23.98 42.32
C THR A 53 2.41 -24.48 40.89
N ALA A 54 1.22 -24.19 40.36
CA ALA A 54 0.90 -24.44 38.96
C ALA A 54 1.82 -23.63 38.02
N PRO A 55 2.09 -24.13 36.81
CA PRO A 55 2.82 -23.37 35.81
C PRO A 55 2.10 -22.09 35.40
N VAL A 56 2.84 -21.09 34.93
CA VAL A 56 2.32 -19.80 34.48
C VAL A 56 2.72 -19.57 33.02
N ILE A 57 1.74 -19.27 32.15
CA ILE A 57 1.99 -18.81 30.79
C ILE A 57 2.07 -17.28 30.84
N ASN A 58 3.27 -16.72 30.71
CA ASN A 58 3.50 -15.26 30.74
C ASN A 58 3.15 -14.60 29.41
N SER A 59 3.31 -15.32 28.29
CA SER A 59 2.85 -14.85 26.98
C SER A 59 2.53 -16.03 26.05
N PHE A 60 1.55 -15.82 25.16
CA PHE A 60 1.28 -16.68 24.01
C PHE A 60 0.68 -15.84 22.88
N SER A 61 1.38 -15.76 21.75
CA SER A 61 1.04 -14.86 20.65
C SER A 61 1.35 -15.47 19.29
N ALA A 62 0.69 -14.95 18.25
CA ALA A 62 0.95 -15.26 16.85
C ALA A 62 1.46 -13.99 16.15
N ASN A 63 2.54 -14.10 15.36
CA ASN A 63 3.05 -12.99 14.57
C ASN A 63 3.42 -13.44 13.14
N PRO A 64 2.67 -12.98 12.11
CA PRO A 64 1.47 -12.14 12.19
C PRO A 64 0.23 -12.93 12.69
N ALA A 65 -0.67 -12.28 13.43
CA ALA A 65 -1.91 -12.92 13.93
C ALA A 65 -2.99 -13.13 12.84
N SER A 66 -2.83 -12.46 11.70
CA SER A 66 -3.64 -12.66 10.49
C SER A 66 -2.75 -13.00 9.31
N ILE A 67 -3.10 -14.04 8.58
CA ILE A 67 -2.35 -14.55 7.41
C ILE A 67 -3.32 -14.83 6.27
N ASN A 68 -2.81 -14.86 5.03
CA ASN A 68 -3.58 -15.39 3.91
C ASN A 68 -3.42 -16.91 3.83
N THR A 69 -4.38 -17.60 3.22
CA THR A 69 -4.28 -19.06 2.99
C THR A 69 -2.97 -19.41 2.29
N GLY A 70 -2.24 -20.40 2.82
CA GLY A 70 -0.93 -20.80 2.29
C GLY A 70 0.26 -20.01 2.83
N SER A 71 0.06 -18.91 3.57
CA SER A 71 1.14 -18.21 4.30
C SER A 71 1.36 -18.79 5.70
N SER A 72 2.56 -18.68 6.25
CA SER A 72 2.86 -19.14 7.61
C SER A 72 2.81 -18.01 8.64
N THR A 73 2.53 -18.37 9.89
CA THR A 73 2.70 -17.50 11.06
C THR A 73 3.55 -18.20 12.11
N GLN A 74 4.23 -17.43 12.95
CA GLN A 74 4.98 -17.96 14.09
C GLN A 74 4.16 -17.80 15.37
N LEU A 75 3.87 -18.92 16.03
CA LEU A 75 3.42 -18.93 17.42
C LEU A 75 4.64 -18.81 18.34
N SER A 76 4.58 -17.97 19.36
CA SER A 76 5.64 -17.79 20.36
C SER A 76 5.06 -17.71 21.76
N TRP A 77 5.75 -18.28 22.74
CA TRP A 77 5.30 -18.33 24.12
C TRP A 77 6.44 -18.21 25.14
N THR A 78 6.09 -17.75 26.34
CA THR A 78 6.98 -17.79 27.51
C THR A 78 6.24 -18.39 28.69
N VAL A 79 6.84 -19.42 29.32
CA VAL A 79 6.20 -20.20 30.39
C VAL A 79 7.18 -20.40 31.54
N THR A 80 6.70 -20.29 32.77
CA THR A 80 7.46 -20.52 34.00
C THR A 80 6.87 -21.70 34.77
N GLY A 81 7.73 -22.56 35.34
CA GLY A 81 7.31 -23.63 36.24
C GLY A 81 6.67 -24.86 35.57
N ALA A 82 6.73 -24.98 34.23
CA ALA A 82 6.22 -26.13 33.48
C ALA A 82 7.30 -27.18 33.22
N THR A 83 6.97 -28.46 33.32
CA THR A 83 7.83 -29.57 32.88
C THR A 83 7.40 -30.15 31.52
N SER A 84 6.21 -29.81 31.04
CA SER A 84 5.70 -30.22 29.73
C SER A 84 4.82 -29.14 29.11
N LEU A 85 4.86 -29.03 27.78
CA LEU A 85 4.05 -28.11 26.99
C LEU A 85 3.35 -28.88 25.86
N THR A 86 2.09 -28.54 25.59
CA THR A 86 1.36 -29.05 24.43
C THR A 86 0.63 -27.95 23.68
N LEU A 87 0.52 -28.04 22.36
CA LEU A 87 -0.32 -27.20 21.50
C LEU A 87 -1.46 -28.06 20.94
N ASN A 88 -2.71 -27.74 21.28
CA ASN A 88 -3.88 -28.54 20.90
C ASN A 88 -3.71 -30.04 21.23
N GLY A 89 -3.01 -30.36 22.32
CA GLY A 89 -2.72 -31.74 22.76
C GLY A 89 -1.42 -32.35 22.23
N THR A 90 -0.73 -31.71 21.28
CA THR A 90 0.55 -32.19 20.73
C THR A 90 1.74 -31.64 21.52
N THR A 91 2.65 -32.49 21.99
CA THR A 91 3.85 -32.08 22.74
C THR A 91 4.73 -31.11 21.96
N LEU A 92 5.17 -30.04 22.61
CA LEU A 92 6.05 -29.01 22.06
C LEU A 92 7.46 -29.07 22.65
N THR A 93 8.44 -28.62 21.88
CA THR A 93 9.80 -28.30 22.35
C THR A 93 10.13 -26.85 21.99
N GLY A 94 10.91 -26.18 22.83
CA GLY A 94 11.28 -24.77 22.63
C GLY A 94 10.19 -23.76 23.04
N ASN A 95 10.30 -22.55 22.49
CA ASN A 95 9.47 -21.39 22.84
C ASN A 95 8.74 -20.76 21.63
N SER A 96 8.83 -21.39 20.45
CA SER A 96 8.10 -20.96 19.25
C SER A 96 7.87 -22.11 18.27
N LEU A 97 6.88 -21.96 17.39
CA LEU A 97 6.54 -22.91 16.33
C LEU A 97 5.98 -22.18 15.11
N ALA A 98 6.53 -22.44 13.92
CA ALA A 98 5.96 -21.98 12.66
C ALA A 98 4.81 -22.90 12.22
N ILE A 99 3.68 -22.31 11.85
CA ILE A 99 2.47 -23.02 11.44
C ILE A 99 1.85 -22.40 10.18
N ASN A 100 1.06 -23.17 9.45
CA ASN A 100 0.40 -22.77 8.21
C ASN A 100 -1.06 -23.24 8.23
N PRO A 101 -1.93 -22.68 9.10
CA PRO A 101 -3.33 -23.08 9.12
C PRO A 101 -4.02 -22.76 7.79
N ALA A 102 -4.81 -23.71 7.29
CA ALA A 102 -5.58 -23.55 6.05
C ALA A 102 -6.85 -22.71 6.24
N THR A 103 -7.38 -22.63 7.46
CA THR A 103 -8.55 -21.84 7.84
C THR A 103 -8.32 -21.18 9.20
N THR A 104 -9.07 -20.14 9.53
CA THR A 104 -8.96 -19.44 10.83
C THR A 104 -9.02 -20.46 11.96
N THR A 105 -7.93 -20.58 12.72
CA THR A 105 -7.74 -21.64 13.72
C THR A 105 -7.34 -21.01 15.05
N THR A 106 -8.02 -21.41 16.13
CA THR A 106 -7.61 -21.10 17.49
C THR A 106 -6.70 -22.20 18.02
N TYR A 107 -5.51 -21.81 18.47
CA TYR A 107 -4.54 -22.69 19.10
C TYR A 107 -4.57 -22.52 20.60
N THR A 108 -4.50 -23.64 21.33
CA THR A 108 -4.46 -23.68 22.79
C THR A 108 -3.11 -24.22 23.23
N LEU A 109 -2.31 -23.40 23.89
CA LEU A 109 -1.08 -23.81 24.58
C LEU A 109 -1.45 -24.26 25.99
N THR A 110 -1.05 -25.48 26.37
CA THR A 110 -1.23 -26.02 27.72
C THR A 110 0.13 -26.34 28.33
N ALA A 111 0.39 -25.77 29.51
CA ALA A 111 1.59 -26.01 30.28
C ALA A 111 1.27 -26.83 31.52
N SER A 112 2.05 -27.88 31.80
CA SER A 112 1.79 -28.79 32.93
C SER A 112 3.05 -29.08 33.74
N ASN A 113 2.89 -29.32 35.04
CA ASN A 113 3.91 -29.91 35.91
C ASN A 113 3.31 -30.99 36.81
N SER A 114 4.17 -31.80 37.43
CA SER A 114 3.78 -32.86 38.37
C SER A 114 3.90 -32.43 39.83
N ALA A 115 3.96 -31.11 40.09
CA ALA A 115 4.19 -30.61 41.44
C ALA A 115 2.95 -30.78 42.33
N CYS A 116 1.74 -30.68 41.75
CA CYS A 116 0.47 -30.82 42.47
C CYS A 116 -0.08 -32.26 42.42
N SER A 117 -0.77 -32.70 43.48
CA SER A 117 -1.38 -34.04 43.57
C SER A 117 -2.54 -34.29 42.58
N THR A 118 -3.02 -33.24 41.91
CA THR A 118 -4.02 -33.29 40.83
C THR A 118 -3.51 -32.40 39.70
N ALA A 119 -3.53 -32.89 38.45
CA ALA A 119 -2.89 -32.30 37.27
C ALA A 119 -2.93 -30.75 37.24
N CYS A 120 -1.79 -30.11 37.56
CA CYS A 120 -1.64 -28.66 37.53
C CYS A 120 -1.32 -28.22 36.08
N ASN A 121 -2.37 -27.95 35.30
CA ASN A 121 -2.26 -27.36 33.98
C ASN A 121 -2.71 -25.89 33.97
N THR A 122 -2.09 -25.10 33.11
CA THR A 122 -2.59 -23.77 32.72
C THR A 122 -2.66 -23.71 31.21
N SER A 123 -3.66 -23.01 30.68
CA SER A 123 -3.87 -22.91 29.24
C SER A 123 -4.08 -21.46 28.79
N ALA A 124 -3.55 -21.13 27.62
CA ALA A 124 -3.77 -19.87 26.93
C ALA A 124 -4.11 -20.13 25.47
N THR A 125 -4.90 -19.24 24.85
CA THR A 125 -5.32 -19.39 23.45
C THR A 125 -4.86 -18.23 22.59
N VAL A 126 -4.54 -18.51 21.34
CA VAL A 126 -4.33 -17.49 20.31
C VAL A 126 -5.07 -17.89 19.03
N THR A 127 -5.80 -16.95 18.44
CA THR A 127 -6.49 -17.16 17.16
C THR A 127 -5.63 -16.63 16.03
N VAL A 128 -5.34 -17.49 15.05
CA VAL A 128 -4.74 -17.09 13.79
C VAL A 128 -5.86 -16.94 12.77
N THR A 129 -6.11 -15.71 12.34
CA THR A 129 -7.09 -15.43 11.28
C THR A 129 -6.49 -15.79 9.93
N VAL A 130 -7.12 -16.72 9.21
CA VAL A 130 -6.72 -17.06 7.85
C VAL A 130 -7.70 -16.42 6.89
N ASN A 131 -7.24 -15.40 6.19
CA ASN A 131 -7.97 -14.81 5.09
C ASN A 131 -7.99 -15.86 3.96
N SER A 132 -9.13 -16.48 3.76
CA SER A 132 -9.31 -17.42 2.65
C SER A 132 -9.19 -16.67 1.33
N ALA A 133 -8.28 -17.14 0.46
CA ALA A 133 -8.41 -16.85 -0.97
C ALA A 133 -9.70 -17.54 -1.40
N GLY A 134 -10.80 -16.78 -1.45
CA GLY A 134 -12.10 -17.29 -1.84
C GLY A 134 -11.98 -17.93 -3.22
N THR A 135 -12.06 -19.26 -3.27
CA THR A 135 -12.52 -20.01 -4.45
C THR A 135 -14.02 -19.75 -4.61
N GLY A 136 -14.37 -18.49 -4.82
CA GLY A 136 -15.70 -18.00 -5.10
C GLY A 136 -15.61 -17.21 -6.40
N ASN A 137 -15.61 -17.93 -7.52
CA ASN A 137 -15.84 -17.33 -8.82
C ASN A 137 -17.17 -16.55 -8.77
N THR A 138 -17.12 -15.23 -8.95
CA THR A 138 -18.06 -14.55 -9.83
C THR A 138 -17.40 -13.31 -10.40
N ALA A 139 -17.09 -13.38 -11.69
CA ALA A 139 -16.93 -12.22 -12.56
C ALA A 139 -18.21 -11.34 -12.67
N GLY A 140 -19.06 -11.30 -11.63
CA GLY A 140 -20.40 -10.70 -11.63
C GLY A 140 -20.79 -9.93 -10.36
N ASN A 141 -19.85 -9.58 -9.47
CA ASN A 141 -20.18 -8.88 -8.21
C ASN A 141 -19.38 -7.59 -7.99
N ALA A 142 -19.01 -6.91 -9.08
CA ALA A 142 -18.43 -5.56 -8.99
C ALA A 142 -19.45 -4.60 -8.39
N VAL A 143 -19.09 -3.93 -7.29
CA VAL A 143 -19.94 -2.94 -6.64
C VAL A 143 -19.35 -1.56 -6.90
N TYR A 144 -19.99 -0.80 -7.78
CA TYR A 144 -19.54 0.52 -8.18
C TYR A 144 -20.00 1.60 -7.21
N GLY A 145 -19.06 2.45 -6.79
CA GLY A 145 -19.32 3.60 -5.93
C GLY A 145 -19.77 3.27 -4.51
N ASP A 146 -19.51 2.05 -4.05
CA ASP A 146 -19.76 1.65 -2.67
C ASP A 146 -18.63 0.76 -2.17
N LEU A 147 -17.78 1.33 -1.32
CA LEU A 147 -16.57 0.74 -0.77
C LEU A 147 -16.82 0.04 0.56
N ARG A 148 -18.07 -0.01 1.06
CA ARG A 148 -18.42 -0.61 2.36
C ARG A 148 -18.13 -2.11 2.45
N LYS A 149 -17.67 -2.80 1.39
CA LYS A 149 -17.16 -4.19 1.49
C LYS A 149 -15.63 -4.29 1.64
N ALA A 150 -14.89 -3.20 1.41
CA ALA A 150 -13.43 -3.19 1.43
C ALA A 150 -12.87 -3.39 2.84
N ASP A 151 -11.95 -4.33 3.08
CA ASP A 151 -11.37 -4.54 4.41
C ASP A 151 -10.71 -3.27 4.98
N LEU A 152 -10.48 -3.24 6.29
CA LEU A 152 -9.79 -2.14 6.96
C LEU A 152 -8.27 -2.36 6.95
N GLY A 153 -7.50 -1.28 6.90
CA GLY A 153 -6.04 -1.30 7.03
C GLY A 153 -5.29 -0.91 5.76
N ALA A 154 -3.96 -0.89 5.86
CA ALA A 154 -3.08 -0.56 4.75
C ALA A 154 -3.12 -1.65 3.67
N GLY A 155 -3.27 -1.25 2.41
CA GLY A 155 -3.32 -2.18 1.28
C GLY A 155 -4.51 -3.15 1.28
N ALA A 156 -5.60 -2.79 1.96
CA ALA A 156 -6.73 -3.69 2.20
C ALA A 156 -7.49 -4.07 0.92
N ASN A 157 -7.92 -5.33 0.82
CA ASN A 157 -8.69 -5.83 -0.31
C ASN A 157 -10.07 -5.13 -0.39
N LEU A 158 -10.46 -4.68 -1.59
CA LEU A 158 -11.74 -4.00 -1.78
C LEU A 158 -12.95 -4.95 -1.88
N ASN A 159 -12.72 -6.25 -1.93
CA ASN A 159 -13.74 -7.31 -2.02
C ASN A 159 -14.74 -7.06 -3.17
N GLY A 160 -14.22 -6.65 -4.33
CA GLY A 160 -15.00 -6.35 -5.53
C GLY A 160 -15.62 -4.94 -5.56
N SER A 161 -15.40 -4.12 -4.54
CA SER A 161 -15.81 -2.71 -4.56
C SER A 161 -14.91 -1.89 -5.48
N LEU A 162 -15.50 -0.96 -6.24
CA LEU A 162 -14.81 -0.08 -7.17
C LEU A 162 -15.13 1.39 -6.85
N PRO A 163 -14.12 2.28 -6.83
CA PRO A 163 -14.35 3.71 -6.82
C PRO A 163 -15.24 4.15 -8.00
N PHE A 164 -16.19 5.05 -7.71
CA PHE A 164 -17.08 5.70 -8.68
C PHE A 164 -18.14 4.80 -9.34
N PRO A 165 -19.23 5.40 -9.87
CA PRO A 165 -20.22 4.69 -10.67
C PRO A 165 -19.63 3.98 -11.90
N ALA A 166 -20.34 2.98 -12.43
CA ALA A 166 -19.91 2.24 -13.62
C ALA A 166 -19.75 3.12 -14.87
N ASN A 167 -20.52 4.22 -14.97
CA ASN A 167 -20.44 5.18 -16.07
C ASN A 167 -19.42 6.32 -15.83
N ASN A 168 -18.62 6.23 -14.76
CA ASN A 168 -17.55 7.18 -14.50
C ASN A 168 -16.41 6.99 -15.50
N ALA A 169 -15.69 8.08 -15.82
CA ALA A 169 -14.54 8.05 -16.73
C ALA A 169 -13.51 6.95 -16.38
N TRP A 170 -13.29 6.65 -15.08
CA TRP A 170 -12.42 5.57 -14.64
C TRP A 170 -12.95 4.18 -14.98
N ASN A 171 -14.27 3.97 -14.98
CA ASN A 171 -14.92 2.66 -15.10
C ASN A 171 -15.59 2.42 -16.47
N THR A 172 -15.67 3.44 -17.32
CA THR A 172 -16.30 3.35 -18.63
C THR A 172 -15.42 2.57 -19.61
N ASP A 173 -16.02 1.57 -20.26
CA ASP A 173 -15.43 0.86 -21.40
C ASP A 173 -15.26 1.82 -22.59
N ILE A 174 -14.02 1.92 -23.07
CA ILE A 174 -13.60 2.76 -24.19
C ILE A 174 -13.02 1.92 -25.34
N SER A 175 -13.20 0.61 -25.35
CA SER A 175 -12.64 -0.27 -26.39
C SER A 175 -13.10 0.08 -27.80
N THR A 176 -14.30 0.67 -27.94
CA THR A 176 -14.86 1.14 -29.22
C THR A 176 -14.86 2.66 -29.37
N ALA A 177 -14.28 3.40 -28.42
CA ALA A 177 -14.23 4.86 -28.49
C ALA A 177 -13.44 5.33 -29.73
N PRO A 178 -13.80 6.47 -30.34
CA PRO A 178 -13.07 6.99 -31.50
C PRO A 178 -11.62 7.32 -31.15
N VAL A 179 -10.70 7.03 -32.08
CA VAL A 179 -9.29 7.40 -31.97
C VAL A 179 -9.13 8.87 -32.31
N ASP A 180 -8.25 9.57 -31.59
CA ASP A 180 -7.93 10.97 -31.86
C ASP A 180 -7.11 11.10 -33.16
N PRO A 181 -7.44 12.03 -34.08
CA PRO A 181 -6.68 12.22 -35.30
C PRO A 181 -5.19 12.55 -35.08
N ALA A 182 -4.83 13.11 -33.92
CA ALA A 182 -3.44 13.41 -33.57
C ALA A 182 -2.72 12.26 -32.84
N SER A 183 -3.37 11.08 -32.70
CA SER A 183 -2.86 9.94 -31.93
C SER A 183 -1.41 9.60 -32.26
N ASP A 184 -1.05 9.43 -33.53
CA ASP A 184 0.31 9.02 -33.92
C ASP A 184 1.37 10.05 -33.49
N ALA A 185 1.08 11.35 -33.66
CA ALA A 185 2.00 12.41 -33.25
C ALA A 185 2.17 12.47 -31.72
N LEU A 186 1.08 12.33 -30.97
CA LEU A 186 1.09 12.34 -29.51
C LEU A 186 1.83 11.12 -28.94
N ILE A 187 1.56 9.93 -29.45
CA ILE A 187 2.24 8.69 -29.03
C ILE A 187 3.73 8.74 -29.39
N ALA A 188 4.08 9.30 -30.55
CA ALA A 188 5.48 9.52 -30.94
C ALA A 188 6.20 10.47 -29.97
N SER A 189 5.52 11.51 -29.46
CA SER A 189 6.12 12.46 -28.50
C SER A 189 6.45 11.84 -27.14
N ILE A 190 5.73 10.78 -26.74
CA ILE A 190 5.98 10.02 -25.50
C ILE A 190 7.08 8.97 -25.73
N GLY A 191 7.06 8.30 -26.88
CA GLY A 191 8.12 7.38 -27.31
C GLY A 191 7.58 6.05 -27.79
N LEU A 192 7.72 5.79 -29.10
CA LEU A 192 7.18 4.60 -29.77
C LEU A 192 7.86 3.30 -29.35
N GLY A 193 9.18 3.32 -29.13
CA GLY A 193 9.98 2.15 -28.78
C GLY A 193 10.14 1.92 -27.28
N THR A 194 9.64 2.84 -26.45
CA THR A 194 9.70 2.75 -24.99
C THR A 194 8.67 1.72 -24.51
N GLY A 195 9.09 0.82 -23.62
CA GLY A 195 8.19 -0.15 -23.00
C GLY A 195 7.45 0.45 -21.81
N LEU A 196 6.32 -0.15 -21.43
CA LEU A 196 5.68 0.15 -20.15
C LEU A 196 6.64 -0.12 -18.99
N HIS A 197 6.57 0.69 -17.95
CA HIS A 197 7.31 0.46 -16.72
C HIS A 197 6.33 0.35 -15.54
N PRO A 198 6.24 -0.81 -14.86
CA PRO A 198 5.47 -0.93 -13.63
C PRO A 198 6.17 -0.21 -12.49
N ASP A 199 5.60 0.90 -12.03
CA ASP A 199 6.06 1.64 -10.86
C ASP A 199 5.38 1.13 -9.59
N PHE A 200 5.38 -0.20 -9.43
CA PHE A 200 4.82 -0.94 -8.31
C PHE A 200 5.39 -2.36 -8.28
N GLY A 201 5.33 -3.01 -7.12
CA GLY A 201 5.81 -4.39 -6.99
C GLY A 201 5.90 -4.90 -5.56
N ALA A 202 6.62 -6.01 -5.41
CA ALA A 202 6.89 -6.67 -4.15
C ALA A 202 8.20 -6.18 -3.51
N GLY A 203 8.22 -6.19 -2.18
CA GLY A 203 9.41 -5.87 -1.40
C GLY A 203 9.75 -4.39 -1.40
N LEU A 204 11.05 -4.10 -1.30
CA LEU A 204 11.57 -2.74 -1.19
C LEU A 204 12.48 -2.43 -2.38
N TYR A 205 12.38 -1.21 -2.90
CA TYR A 205 13.37 -0.59 -3.78
C TYR A 205 13.96 0.62 -3.06
N ASP A 206 15.29 0.70 -3.00
CA ASP A 206 16.00 1.73 -2.23
C ASP A 206 15.52 1.83 -0.75
N GLY A 207 15.07 0.71 -0.17
CA GLY A 207 14.57 0.66 1.20
C GLY A 207 13.12 1.14 1.40
N SER A 208 12.39 1.49 0.33
CA SER A 208 10.97 1.88 0.37
C SER A 208 10.08 0.87 -0.37
N PRO A 209 8.82 0.65 0.05
CA PRO A 209 7.85 -0.13 -0.73
C PRO A 209 7.72 0.39 -2.17
N ILE A 210 7.54 -0.51 -3.13
CA ILE A 210 7.48 -0.15 -4.55
C ILE A 210 6.02 0.19 -4.93
N GLY A 211 5.76 1.47 -5.19
CA GLY A 211 4.45 2.00 -5.59
C GLY A 211 3.80 2.89 -4.53
N ILE A 212 2.55 3.29 -4.79
CA ILE A 212 1.82 4.25 -3.95
C ILE A 212 0.93 3.48 -2.97
N PRO A 213 1.23 3.53 -1.65
CA PRO A 213 0.42 2.84 -0.66
C PRO A 213 -0.89 3.59 -0.38
N TYR A 214 -1.88 2.86 0.12
CA TYR A 214 -3.16 3.41 0.60
C TYR A 214 -3.59 2.72 1.89
N VAL A 215 -4.53 3.33 2.61
CA VAL A 215 -5.17 2.76 3.80
C VAL A 215 -6.68 2.92 3.74
N VAL A 216 -7.40 1.86 4.10
CA VAL A 216 -8.86 1.89 4.26
C VAL A 216 -9.19 2.03 5.74
N VAL A 217 -10.04 2.99 6.06
CA VAL A 217 -10.49 3.29 7.43
C VAL A 217 -12.01 3.21 7.52
N ALA A 218 -12.51 2.97 8.74
CA ALA A 218 -13.93 3.06 9.05
C ALA A 218 -14.33 4.53 9.21
N GLY A 219 -15.62 4.83 9.09
CA GLY A 219 -16.16 6.19 9.26
C GLY A 219 -16.00 6.75 10.68
N SER A 220 -15.66 5.89 11.64
CA SER A 220 -15.30 6.28 13.01
C SER A 220 -13.86 6.76 13.17
N GLN A 221 -13.02 6.71 12.13
CA GLN A 221 -11.63 7.17 12.19
C GLN A 221 -11.58 8.66 12.56
N PRO A 222 -10.93 9.03 13.67
CA PRO A 222 -10.79 10.43 14.05
C PRO A 222 -10.13 11.25 12.95
N LYS A 223 -10.70 12.42 12.69
CA LYS A 223 -10.13 13.39 11.76
C LYS A 223 -9.05 14.22 12.45
N VAL A 224 -7.96 14.48 11.74
CA VAL A 224 -6.82 15.27 12.20
C VAL A 224 -6.70 16.57 11.40
N SER A 225 -6.09 17.57 12.02
CA SER A 225 -5.82 18.84 11.36
C SER A 225 -4.76 18.67 10.27
N VAL A 226 -5.01 19.30 9.13
CA VAL A 226 -4.11 19.34 7.97
C VAL A 226 -3.77 20.80 7.69
N GLN A 227 -2.48 21.11 7.69
CA GLN A 227 -1.95 22.42 7.34
C GLN A 227 -1.37 22.38 5.92
N PHE A 228 -1.93 23.21 5.03
CA PHE A 228 -1.43 23.36 3.67
C PHE A 228 -0.24 24.32 3.63
N THR A 229 0.83 23.94 2.92
CA THR A 229 2.04 24.76 2.76
C THR A 229 2.13 25.46 1.41
N ASP A 230 1.50 24.92 0.36
CA ASP A 230 1.64 25.41 -1.02
C ASP A 230 0.27 25.63 -1.69
N TYR A 231 -0.39 24.56 -2.14
CA TYR A 231 -1.62 24.56 -2.92
C TYR A 231 -2.90 24.65 -2.07
N GLY A 232 -2.86 25.37 -0.94
CA GLY A 232 -3.98 25.45 -0.01
C GLY A 232 -5.24 26.11 -0.60
N ASN A 233 -5.07 27.04 -1.54
CA ASN A 233 -6.14 27.70 -2.29
C ASN A 233 -6.79 26.82 -3.38
N GLU A 234 -6.18 25.67 -3.68
CA GLU A 234 -6.67 24.65 -4.61
C GLU A 234 -7.01 23.33 -3.90
N SER A 235 -7.01 23.35 -2.57
CA SER A 235 -7.25 22.19 -1.71
C SER A 235 -8.62 22.22 -1.05
N ASP A 236 -9.17 21.03 -0.78
CA ASP A 236 -10.39 20.92 0.01
C ASP A 236 -10.06 21.12 1.49
N PRO A 237 -10.77 22.00 2.23
CA PRO A 237 -10.45 22.27 3.62
C PRO A 237 -10.61 21.01 4.50
N GLY A 238 -9.69 20.84 5.45
CA GLY A 238 -9.74 19.77 6.44
C GLY A 238 -10.82 19.96 7.51
N PRO A 239 -10.88 19.04 8.51
CA PRO A 239 -9.91 18.00 8.85
C PRO A 239 -10.09 16.68 8.06
N TYR A 240 -9.03 15.85 7.99
CA TYR A 240 -9.01 14.60 7.19
C TYR A 240 -8.87 13.37 8.11
N PRO A 241 -9.44 12.20 7.78
CA PRO A 241 -9.39 10.98 8.62
C PRO A 241 -8.05 10.23 8.49
N ILE A 242 -6.91 10.92 8.54
CA ILE A 242 -5.59 10.30 8.38
C ILE A 242 -5.19 9.58 9.67
N PRO A 243 -5.05 8.23 9.68
CA PRO A 243 -4.61 7.52 10.86
C PRO A 243 -3.13 7.81 11.16
N ALA A 244 -2.73 7.72 12.44
CA ALA A 244 -1.35 8.02 12.85
C ALA A 244 -0.29 7.11 12.21
N ASN A 245 -0.69 5.91 11.79
CA ASN A 245 0.14 4.94 11.07
C ASN A 245 -0.17 4.89 9.56
N ALA A 246 -0.74 5.94 8.98
CA ALA A 246 -0.98 6.01 7.54
C ALA A 246 0.35 5.79 6.78
N PRO A 247 0.38 4.88 5.79
CA PRO A 247 1.58 4.66 5.02
C PRO A 247 1.84 5.88 4.13
N ILE A 248 3.12 6.27 4.02
CA ILE A 248 3.56 7.39 3.19
C ILE A 248 4.38 6.80 2.03
N GLU A 249 4.07 7.21 0.80
CA GLU A 249 4.88 6.82 -0.36
C GLU A 249 6.36 7.20 -0.16
N GLY A 250 7.26 6.30 -0.53
CA GLY A 250 8.71 6.52 -0.40
C GLY A 250 9.25 6.36 1.01
N GLN A 251 8.39 6.13 2.03
CA GLN A 251 8.84 5.94 3.40
C GLN A 251 9.80 4.76 3.52
N LYS A 252 10.98 5.02 4.10
CA LYS A 252 12.02 4.00 4.28
C LYS A 252 11.63 3.07 5.42
N ALA A 253 11.76 1.77 5.21
CA ALA A 253 11.43 0.75 6.21
C ALA A 253 12.28 0.85 7.49
N ASN A 254 13.47 1.46 7.39
CA ASN A 254 14.36 1.70 8.53
C ASN A 254 14.09 3.04 9.26
N GLY A 255 13.07 3.81 8.85
CA GLY A 255 12.73 5.10 9.44
C GLY A 255 13.70 6.25 9.10
N SER A 256 14.66 6.06 8.19
CA SER A 256 15.52 7.14 7.71
C SER A 256 14.73 8.22 6.96
N SER A 257 15.29 9.42 6.92
CA SER A 257 14.76 10.52 6.10
C SER A 257 14.64 10.12 4.64
N PHE A 258 13.61 10.64 3.97
CA PHE A 258 13.31 10.34 2.58
C PHE A 258 12.65 11.52 1.90
N ASP A 259 12.91 11.65 0.60
CA ASP A 259 12.33 12.64 -0.29
C ASP A 259 11.27 11.98 -1.19
N GLY A 260 10.76 12.71 -2.17
CA GLY A 260 9.75 12.27 -3.12
C GLY A 260 8.40 12.93 -2.90
N ASP A 261 7.37 12.39 -3.55
CA ASP A 261 6.04 13.00 -3.52
C ASP A 261 5.32 12.77 -2.20
N ARG A 262 5.68 11.71 -1.46
CA ARG A 262 5.18 11.42 -0.11
C ARG A 262 3.65 11.44 -0.05
N HIS A 263 3.00 10.83 -1.04
CA HIS A 263 1.55 10.71 -1.08
C HIS A 263 1.02 9.92 0.12
N VAL A 264 -0.14 10.34 0.63
CA VAL A 264 -0.94 9.58 1.61
C VAL A 264 -2.37 9.50 1.09
N LEU A 265 -2.84 8.28 0.84
CA LEU A 265 -4.17 7.99 0.31
C LEU A 265 -5.02 7.27 1.36
N VAL A 266 -6.15 7.86 1.75
CA VAL A 266 -7.04 7.34 2.79
C VAL A 266 -8.45 7.17 2.25
N ILE A 267 -8.99 5.97 2.34
CA ILE A 267 -10.35 5.65 1.94
C ILE A 267 -11.20 5.49 3.20
N ASP A 268 -12.16 6.38 3.40
CA ASP A 268 -13.23 6.15 4.35
C ASP A 268 -14.31 5.31 3.67
N ARG A 269 -14.31 4.01 3.95
CA ARG A 269 -15.20 3.05 3.28
C ARG A 269 -16.67 3.24 3.64
N ASP A 270 -16.93 3.77 4.85
CA ASP A 270 -18.30 3.93 5.35
C ASP A 270 -18.93 5.22 4.84
N ALA A 271 -18.11 6.27 4.66
CA ALA A 271 -18.53 7.52 4.05
C ALA A 271 -18.45 7.54 2.51
N ASN A 272 -17.84 6.52 1.90
CA ASN A 272 -17.51 6.50 0.46
C ASN A 272 -16.75 7.76 0.04
N ARG A 273 -15.67 8.06 0.76
CA ARG A 273 -14.81 9.22 0.52
C ARG A 273 -13.36 8.81 0.39
N LEU A 274 -12.67 9.44 -0.54
CA LEU A 274 -11.22 9.30 -0.72
C LEU A 274 -10.57 10.63 -0.39
N TYR A 275 -9.57 10.58 0.50
CA TYR A 275 -8.77 11.72 0.94
C TYR A 275 -7.35 11.49 0.47
N GLU A 276 -6.81 12.42 -0.30
CA GLU A 276 -5.44 12.32 -0.82
C GLU A 276 -4.69 13.60 -0.53
N VAL A 277 -3.46 13.45 -0.04
CA VAL A 277 -2.55 14.57 0.22
C VAL A 277 -1.20 14.30 -0.42
N GLY A 278 -0.55 15.37 -0.89
CA GLY A 278 0.81 15.33 -1.43
C GLY A 278 1.81 15.99 -0.49
N ASN A 279 3.06 15.55 -0.56
CA ASN A 279 4.20 16.04 0.23
C ASN A 279 3.94 16.00 1.75
N ALA A 280 3.52 14.83 2.25
CA ALA A 280 2.97 14.72 3.60
C ALA A 280 4.05 14.54 4.69
N TYR A 281 3.94 15.35 5.76
CA TYR A 281 4.81 15.31 6.94
C TYR A 281 3.98 15.23 8.23
N PRO A 282 3.98 14.08 8.94
CA PRO A 282 3.31 13.96 10.23
C PRO A 282 4.01 14.87 11.26
N GLN A 283 3.23 15.47 12.16
CA GLN A 283 3.72 16.35 13.22
C GLN A 283 3.54 15.68 14.60
N THR A 284 4.35 16.07 15.58
CA THR A 284 4.33 15.51 16.95
C THR A 284 2.96 15.61 17.64
N GLY A 285 2.13 16.59 17.28
CA GLY A 285 0.76 16.77 17.80
C GLY A 285 -0.33 15.96 17.07
N GLY A 286 0.03 15.08 16.14
CA GLY A 286 -0.91 14.28 15.35
C GLY A 286 -1.51 15.00 14.13
N SER A 287 -1.22 16.29 13.95
CA SER A 287 -1.54 17.03 12.73
C SER A 287 -0.56 16.70 11.60
N TRP A 288 -0.89 17.12 10.38
CA TRP A 288 -0.05 16.92 9.20
C TRP A 288 0.24 18.24 8.50
N LYS A 289 1.47 18.41 7.98
CA LYS A 289 1.80 19.43 7.00
C LYS A 289 1.84 18.79 5.62
N VAL A 290 1.19 19.39 4.64
CA VAL A 290 1.06 18.84 3.28
C VAL A 290 1.10 19.98 2.27
N SER A 291 1.56 19.73 1.05
CA SER A 291 1.54 20.76 0.00
C SER A 291 0.13 21.06 -0.48
N GLY A 292 -0.71 20.04 -0.64
CA GLY A 292 -2.12 20.17 -1.03
C GLY A 292 -2.93 18.92 -0.67
N GLY A 293 -4.25 19.02 -0.74
CA GLY A 293 -5.17 17.93 -0.41
C GLY A 293 -6.50 18.00 -1.13
N ALA A 294 -7.01 16.84 -1.55
CA ALA A 294 -8.28 16.71 -2.25
C ALA A 294 -9.18 15.66 -1.59
N ILE A 295 -10.48 15.94 -1.59
CA ILE A 295 -11.53 15.02 -1.10
C ILE A 295 -12.43 14.64 -2.26
N PHE A 296 -12.49 13.35 -2.56
CA PHE A 296 -13.28 12.81 -3.66
C PHE A 296 -14.52 12.05 -3.15
N ASP A 297 -15.64 12.29 -3.82
CA ASP A 297 -16.89 11.56 -3.66
C ASP A 297 -16.87 10.29 -4.53
N LEU A 298 -16.67 9.14 -3.88
CA LEU A 298 -16.57 7.86 -4.57
C LEU A 298 -17.91 7.37 -5.12
N THR A 299 -19.03 8.04 -4.86
CA THR A 299 -20.37 7.65 -5.32
C THR A 299 -20.82 8.40 -6.58
N SER A 300 -20.03 9.37 -7.06
CA SER A 300 -20.48 10.38 -8.03
C SER A 300 -19.59 10.49 -9.26
N ASN A 301 -20.15 10.99 -10.36
CA ASN A 301 -19.39 11.45 -11.53
C ASN A 301 -18.85 12.88 -11.37
N ILE A 302 -19.45 13.65 -10.48
CA ILE A 302 -18.85 14.89 -9.98
C ILE A 302 -17.90 14.47 -8.86
N VAL A 303 -16.73 13.96 -9.24
CA VAL A 303 -15.83 13.26 -8.31
C VAL A 303 -15.26 14.17 -7.23
N ARG A 304 -15.15 15.48 -7.48
CA ARG A 304 -14.70 16.48 -6.51
C ARG A 304 -15.67 17.67 -6.48
N PRO A 305 -16.84 17.55 -5.82
CA PRO A 305 -17.89 18.57 -5.87
C PRO A 305 -17.46 19.97 -5.39
N GLY A 306 -16.48 20.06 -4.48
CA GLY A 306 -15.92 21.33 -4.00
C GLY A 306 -14.83 21.92 -4.91
N GLY A 307 -14.34 21.16 -5.89
CA GLY A 307 -13.25 21.56 -6.78
C GLY A 307 -13.70 22.54 -7.85
N LYS A 308 -12.76 23.39 -8.29
CA LYS A 308 -12.98 24.33 -9.41
C LYS A 308 -12.14 23.90 -10.62
N PRO A 309 -12.56 24.24 -11.85
CA PRO A 309 -11.68 24.11 -13.01
C PRO A 309 -10.34 24.82 -12.76
N GLY A 310 -9.25 24.15 -13.08
CA GLY A 310 -7.89 24.64 -12.82
C GLY A 310 -7.35 24.32 -11.43
N TRP A 311 -8.09 23.62 -10.55
CA TRP A 311 -7.53 23.17 -9.27
C TRP A 311 -6.73 21.88 -9.44
N THR A 312 -5.51 21.86 -8.92
CA THR A 312 -4.71 20.64 -8.77
C THR A 312 -5.25 19.72 -7.65
N SER A 313 -4.63 18.56 -7.46
CA SER A 313 -4.86 17.65 -6.33
C SER A 313 -3.51 17.14 -5.80
N ALA A 314 -3.51 16.03 -5.05
CA ALA A 314 -2.27 15.29 -4.80
C ALA A 314 -1.62 14.79 -6.11
N ASP A 315 -2.43 14.57 -7.16
CA ASP A 315 -2.00 14.32 -8.54
C ASP A 315 -1.94 15.64 -9.35
N ALA A 316 -0.91 15.80 -10.19
CA ALA A 316 -0.70 17.03 -10.94
C ALA A 316 -1.79 17.35 -11.97
N ALA A 317 -2.50 16.36 -12.51
CA ALA A 317 -3.65 16.55 -13.41
C ALA A 317 -4.94 16.95 -12.67
N GLY A 318 -4.92 17.01 -11.33
CA GLY A 318 -6.11 17.21 -10.50
C GLY A 318 -7.02 15.97 -10.44
N LEU A 319 -6.49 14.80 -10.78
CA LEU A 319 -7.18 13.50 -10.76
C LEU A 319 -7.04 12.82 -9.38
N PRO A 320 -7.97 11.93 -8.99
CA PRO A 320 -7.72 11.04 -7.86
C PRO A 320 -6.66 10.00 -8.21
N ILE A 321 -5.69 9.75 -7.31
CA ILE A 321 -4.59 8.80 -7.51
C ILE A 321 -5.08 7.36 -7.36
N PHE A 322 -5.76 7.04 -6.24
CA PHE A 322 -6.15 5.68 -5.87
C PHE A 322 -6.94 4.92 -6.95
N PRO A 323 -7.93 5.52 -7.63
CA PRO A 323 -8.68 4.85 -8.70
C PRO A 323 -7.82 4.48 -9.91
N GLY A 324 -6.66 5.11 -10.09
CA GLY A 324 -5.73 4.81 -11.17
C GLY A 324 -4.65 3.79 -10.82
N LEU A 325 -4.59 3.28 -9.59
CA LEU A 325 -3.58 2.32 -9.15
C LEU A 325 -3.91 0.90 -9.60
N VAL A 326 -2.94 0.20 -10.19
CA VAL A 326 -2.99 -1.26 -10.33
C VAL A 326 -2.88 -1.91 -8.95
N ARG A 327 -3.83 -2.78 -8.56
CA ARG A 327 -3.77 -3.54 -7.30
C ARG A 327 -3.69 -5.05 -7.55
N TYR A 328 -3.01 -5.76 -6.65
CA TYR A 328 -2.74 -7.19 -6.84
C TYR A 328 -4.02 -8.04 -6.82
N ASP A 329 -4.94 -7.80 -5.88
CA ASP A 329 -6.12 -8.66 -5.70
C ASP A 329 -7.00 -8.72 -6.95
N GLU A 330 -7.16 -7.60 -7.66
CA GLU A 330 -7.91 -7.55 -8.92
C GLU A 330 -7.11 -8.16 -10.09
N ALA A 331 -5.82 -7.91 -10.18
CA ALA A 331 -4.97 -8.51 -11.21
C ALA A 331 -4.93 -10.05 -11.09
N ALA A 332 -4.78 -10.55 -9.86
CA ALA A 332 -4.78 -11.98 -9.56
C ALA A 332 -6.15 -12.65 -9.78
N SER A 333 -7.24 -11.89 -9.67
CA SER A 333 -8.58 -12.37 -10.05
C SER A 333 -8.75 -12.56 -11.57
N GLY A 334 -7.82 -12.03 -12.37
CA GLY A 334 -7.87 -12.05 -13.83
C GLY A 334 -8.68 -10.91 -14.46
N VAL A 335 -9.33 -10.05 -13.66
CA VAL A 335 -10.16 -8.95 -14.17
C VAL A 335 -9.96 -7.68 -13.36
N ILE A 336 -9.51 -6.62 -14.05
CA ILE A 336 -9.45 -5.25 -13.55
C ILE A 336 -10.52 -4.43 -14.28
N ARG A 337 -11.29 -3.61 -13.55
CA ARG A 337 -12.51 -2.94 -14.06
C ARG A 337 -12.43 -1.41 -14.11
N HIS A 338 -11.22 -0.88 -14.18
CA HIS A 338 -10.99 0.55 -14.24
C HIS A 338 -9.75 0.90 -15.08
N ALA A 339 -9.64 2.17 -15.44
CA ALA A 339 -8.49 2.75 -16.11
C ALA A 339 -7.32 2.93 -15.13
N PHE A 340 -6.11 3.04 -15.69
CA PHE A 340 -4.91 3.33 -14.89
C PHE A 340 -4.47 4.77 -15.02
N ARG A 341 -3.62 5.22 -14.08
CA ARG A 341 -2.84 6.44 -14.27
C ARG A 341 -1.44 6.10 -14.80
N PHE A 342 -0.89 6.98 -15.63
CA PHE A 342 0.50 6.88 -16.07
C PHE A 342 1.13 8.25 -16.24
N THR A 343 2.46 8.29 -16.30
CA THR A 343 3.22 9.53 -16.45
C THR A 343 3.89 9.66 -17.82
N VAL A 344 4.14 10.91 -18.20
CA VAL A 344 4.86 11.29 -19.43
C VAL A 344 5.89 12.36 -19.09
N SER A 345 7.02 12.40 -19.78
CA SER A 345 8.11 13.35 -19.48
C SER A 345 7.78 14.80 -19.77
N ARG A 346 6.84 15.03 -20.68
CA ARG A 346 6.45 16.37 -21.12
C ARG A 346 4.98 16.41 -21.44
N THR A 347 4.30 17.40 -20.88
CA THR A 347 2.92 17.76 -21.21
C THR A 347 2.84 19.17 -21.78
N ARG A 348 1.71 19.49 -22.43
CA ARG A 348 1.34 20.86 -22.79
C ARG A 348 0.48 21.52 -21.69
N ARG A 349 0.40 22.84 -21.74
CA ARG A 349 -0.46 23.72 -20.93
C ARG A 349 -1.92 23.57 -21.36
N ALA A 350 -2.47 22.39 -21.15
CA ALA A 350 -3.87 22.05 -21.41
C ALA A 350 -4.24 20.78 -20.65
N TYR A 351 -5.53 20.56 -20.45
CA TYR A 351 -6.05 19.32 -19.88
C TYR A 351 -7.33 18.86 -20.56
N VAL A 352 -7.65 17.57 -20.45
CA VAL A 352 -8.88 16.96 -20.94
C VAL A 352 -9.62 16.36 -19.74
N PRO A 353 -10.91 16.68 -19.54
CA PRO A 353 -11.72 16.05 -18.49
C PRO A 353 -11.64 14.51 -18.53
N PRO A 354 -11.57 13.83 -17.38
CA PRO A 354 -11.85 14.33 -16.03
C PRO A 354 -10.68 15.05 -15.34
N ALA A 355 -9.52 15.22 -16.00
CA ALA A 355 -8.47 16.08 -15.44
C ALA A 355 -9.00 17.51 -15.32
N THR A 356 -8.48 18.22 -14.33
CA THR A 356 -8.91 19.59 -14.00
C THR A 356 -7.76 20.58 -14.02
N HIS A 357 -6.51 20.10 -14.15
CA HIS A 357 -5.31 20.91 -14.03
C HIS A 357 -4.25 20.51 -15.07
N TYR A 358 -3.31 21.42 -15.35
CA TYR A 358 -2.17 21.21 -16.24
C TYR A 358 -0.88 21.49 -15.46
N ALA A 359 0.22 20.78 -15.76
CA ALA A 359 1.47 20.93 -15.02
C ALA A 359 2.65 21.40 -15.88
N SER A 360 2.37 22.20 -16.92
CA SER A 360 3.38 22.67 -17.87
C SER A 360 3.04 24.06 -18.40
N SER A 361 4.08 24.83 -18.76
CA SER A 361 3.96 26.09 -19.49
C SER A 361 4.06 25.92 -21.01
N ASN A 362 4.42 24.73 -21.50
CA ASN A 362 4.64 24.46 -22.92
C ASN A 362 3.31 24.43 -23.68
N THR A 363 3.17 25.12 -24.81
CA THR A 363 1.90 25.17 -25.57
C THR A 363 1.89 24.31 -26.84
N SER A 364 2.94 23.53 -27.10
CA SER A 364 3.04 22.71 -28.30
C SER A 364 1.90 21.68 -28.39
N ASN A 365 1.12 21.74 -29.47
CA ASN A 365 -0.02 20.84 -29.67
C ASN A 365 0.40 19.38 -29.93
N THR A 366 1.68 19.12 -30.19
CA THR A 366 2.27 17.78 -30.33
C THR A 366 2.54 17.08 -29.00
N LEU A 367 2.41 17.77 -27.86
CA LEU A 367 2.58 17.17 -26.54
C LEU A 367 1.23 16.77 -25.92
N PRO A 368 1.20 15.70 -25.10
CA PRO A 368 0.02 15.30 -24.36
C PRO A 368 -0.51 16.41 -23.45
N PRO A 369 -1.82 16.71 -23.43
CA PRO A 369 -2.44 17.40 -22.30
C PRO A 369 -2.57 16.45 -21.09
N MET A 370 -2.70 17.01 -19.89
CA MET A 370 -3.12 16.22 -18.72
C MET A 370 -4.51 15.62 -18.96
N GLY A 371 -4.78 14.43 -18.42
CA GLY A 371 -6.03 13.69 -18.65
C GLY A 371 -6.18 13.07 -20.04
N MET A 372 -5.19 13.22 -20.94
CA MET A 372 -5.20 12.49 -22.21
C MET A 372 -5.32 10.99 -21.95
N ARG A 373 -6.31 10.35 -22.58
CA ARG A 373 -6.57 8.92 -22.42
C ARG A 373 -5.97 8.13 -23.57
N VAL A 374 -5.16 7.12 -23.25
CA VAL A 374 -4.63 6.15 -24.22
C VAL A 374 -5.25 4.78 -23.97
N ARG A 375 -5.39 3.96 -25.01
CA ARG A 375 -5.71 2.53 -24.86
C ARG A 375 -4.72 1.66 -25.59
N LEU A 376 -4.57 0.42 -25.13
CA LEU A 376 -3.86 -0.61 -25.89
C LEU A 376 -4.70 -0.96 -27.12
N LYS A 377 -4.09 -0.96 -28.31
CA LYS A 377 -4.78 -1.21 -29.58
C LYS A 377 -5.52 -2.55 -29.56
N ALA A 378 -6.71 -2.59 -30.15
CA ALA A 378 -7.49 -3.82 -30.27
C ALA A 378 -6.69 -4.94 -30.98
N SER A 379 -5.86 -4.57 -31.98
CA SER A 379 -5.02 -5.47 -32.76
C SER A 379 -3.84 -6.08 -31.99
N TYR A 380 -3.40 -5.48 -30.87
CA TYR A 380 -2.30 -5.99 -30.07
C TYR A 380 -2.67 -7.36 -29.49
N GLN A 381 -1.91 -8.42 -29.78
CA GLN A 381 -2.18 -9.75 -29.25
C GLN A 381 -1.48 -9.89 -27.89
N ILE A 382 -2.27 -10.06 -26.82
CA ILE A 382 -1.73 -10.31 -25.49
C ILE A 382 -1.07 -11.70 -25.49
N PRO A 383 0.24 -11.82 -25.22
CA PRO A 383 0.92 -13.10 -25.33
C PRO A 383 0.34 -14.16 -24.39
N ALA A 384 0.05 -15.34 -24.92
CA ALA A 384 -0.57 -16.43 -24.18
C ALA A 384 0.30 -16.97 -23.03
N ASN A 385 1.62 -16.74 -23.09
CA ASN A 385 2.59 -17.16 -22.09
C ASN A 385 2.84 -16.13 -20.98
N PHE A 386 2.18 -14.95 -21.02
CA PHE A 386 2.25 -13.99 -19.92
C PHE A 386 1.53 -14.51 -18.67
N SER A 387 1.96 -13.99 -17.51
CA SER A 387 1.27 -14.19 -16.23
C SER A 387 -0.21 -13.76 -16.29
N ASN A 388 -1.03 -14.31 -15.40
CA ASN A 388 -2.46 -13.97 -15.34
C ASN A 388 -2.66 -12.49 -14.99
N GLU A 389 -1.81 -11.97 -14.11
CA GLU A 389 -1.80 -10.59 -13.67
C GLU A 389 -1.45 -9.64 -14.81
N SER A 390 -0.38 -9.90 -15.57
CA SER A 390 -0.03 -9.10 -16.75
C SER A 390 -1.13 -9.14 -17.81
N LYS A 391 -1.77 -10.30 -18.02
CA LYS A 391 -2.91 -10.41 -18.94
C LYS A 391 -4.09 -9.56 -18.48
N ALA A 392 -4.43 -9.58 -17.19
CA ALA A 392 -5.50 -8.78 -16.62
C ALA A 392 -5.23 -7.27 -16.79
N ILE A 393 -3.99 -6.84 -16.51
CA ILE A 393 -3.54 -5.46 -16.70
C ILE A 393 -3.66 -5.03 -18.16
N LEU A 394 -3.13 -5.83 -19.10
CA LEU A 394 -3.17 -5.49 -20.53
C LEU A 394 -4.58 -5.53 -21.09
N GLN A 395 -5.45 -6.43 -20.61
CA GLN A 395 -6.85 -6.46 -20.98
C GLN A 395 -7.58 -5.20 -20.47
N ALA A 396 -7.32 -4.76 -19.24
CA ALA A 396 -7.86 -3.51 -18.73
C ALA A 396 -7.36 -2.29 -19.52
N MET A 397 -6.11 -2.28 -19.99
CA MET A 397 -5.63 -1.22 -20.89
C MET A 397 -6.33 -1.20 -22.25
N LYS A 398 -6.87 -2.33 -22.73
CA LYS A 398 -7.72 -2.34 -23.93
C LYS A 398 -9.12 -1.80 -23.64
N THR A 399 -9.71 -2.22 -22.51
CA THR A 399 -11.10 -1.92 -22.16
C THR A 399 -11.25 -0.52 -21.57
N TYR A 400 -10.42 -0.13 -20.61
CA TYR A 400 -10.51 1.14 -19.88
C TYR A 400 -9.34 2.08 -20.17
N GLY A 401 -8.19 1.58 -20.66
CA GLY A 401 -7.05 2.44 -21.00
C GLY A 401 -6.39 3.10 -19.80
N MET A 402 -5.66 4.19 -20.06
CA MET A 402 -4.84 4.90 -19.07
C MET A 402 -4.90 6.41 -19.28
N LEU A 403 -4.88 7.17 -18.19
CA LEU A 403 -4.95 8.63 -18.18
C LEU A 403 -3.57 9.23 -17.86
N VAL A 404 -3.13 10.22 -18.65
CA VAL A 404 -1.95 11.02 -18.32
C VAL A 404 -2.25 11.80 -17.05
N ALA A 405 -1.51 11.51 -15.98
CA ALA A 405 -1.79 12.07 -14.66
C ALA A 405 -0.69 13.01 -14.17
N ASP A 406 0.56 12.77 -14.58
CA ASP A 406 1.69 13.56 -14.12
C ASP A 406 2.81 13.68 -15.15
N ASN A 407 3.68 14.67 -14.91
CA ASN A 407 4.98 14.75 -15.54
C ASN A 407 5.96 13.82 -14.80
N GLY A 408 6.43 12.80 -15.47
CA GLY A 408 7.32 11.79 -14.91
C GLY A 408 8.06 11.03 -16.00
N SER A 409 8.46 9.79 -15.75
CA SER A 409 9.09 8.99 -16.80
C SER A 409 8.06 8.45 -17.79
N ASN A 410 8.37 8.49 -19.09
CA ASN A 410 7.44 8.02 -20.12
C ASN A 410 7.00 6.56 -19.86
N TRP A 411 5.69 6.33 -19.91
CA TRP A 411 5.06 5.00 -19.81
C TRP A 411 5.19 4.31 -18.43
N TYR A 412 5.42 5.09 -17.37
CA TYR A 412 5.39 4.57 -16.00
C TYR A 412 3.94 4.49 -15.54
N ILE A 413 3.48 3.28 -15.22
CA ILE A 413 2.14 3.00 -14.71
C ILE A 413 2.22 2.80 -13.20
N SER A 414 1.34 3.46 -12.44
CA SER A 414 1.37 3.39 -10.98
C SER A 414 0.51 2.26 -10.44
N GLY A 415 0.91 1.71 -9.31
CA GLY A 415 0.16 0.69 -8.60
C GLY A 415 0.46 0.68 -7.11
N ALA A 416 -0.22 -0.19 -6.38
CA ALA A 416 -0.01 -0.37 -4.96
C ALA A 416 1.09 -1.41 -4.67
N PRO A 417 1.92 -1.21 -3.64
CA PRO A 417 2.89 -2.21 -3.21
C PRO A 417 2.18 -3.46 -2.71
N ASP A 418 2.66 -4.64 -3.11
CA ASP A 418 2.15 -5.92 -2.63
C ASP A 418 3.23 -7.01 -2.72
N ALA A 419 3.45 -7.75 -1.64
CA ALA A 419 4.48 -8.80 -1.58
C ALA A 419 4.23 -9.97 -2.55
N ARG A 420 3.02 -10.12 -3.08
CA ARG A 420 2.62 -11.20 -3.98
C ARG A 420 2.99 -10.94 -5.44
N TRP A 421 3.39 -9.72 -5.79
CA TRP A 421 3.87 -9.41 -7.14
C TRP A 421 5.14 -10.20 -7.49
N ASN A 422 5.20 -10.71 -8.72
CA ASN A 422 6.45 -11.22 -9.30
C ASN A 422 7.13 -10.12 -10.10
N ASN A 423 8.05 -9.38 -9.47
CA ASN A 423 8.71 -8.22 -10.08
C ASN A 423 9.40 -8.55 -11.41
N ASN A 424 10.07 -9.71 -11.50
CA ASN A 424 10.78 -10.11 -12.72
C ASN A 424 9.82 -10.33 -13.89
N LYS A 425 8.69 -10.99 -13.63
CA LYS A 425 7.63 -11.19 -14.64
C LYS A 425 6.97 -9.87 -15.02
N LEU A 426 6.60 -9.07 -14.03
CA LEU A 426 5.95 -7.77 -14.23
C LEU A 426 6.81 -6.84 -15.10
N LEU A 427 8.11 -6.70 -14.76
CA LEU A 427 9.06 -5.87 -15.51
C LEU A 427 9.30 -6.39 -16.94
N SER A 428 9.51 -7.69 -17.11
CA SER A 428 9.82 -8.26 -18.43
C SER A 428 8.61 -8.29 -19.37
N GLU A 429 7.43 -8.65 -18.86
CA GLU A 429 6.20 -8.79 -19.64
C GLU A 429 5.66 -7.41 -20.03
N LEU A 430 5.45 -6.50 -19.07
CA LEU A 430 4.96 -5.16 -19.36
C LEU A 430 5.99 -4.33 -20.15
N GLY A 431 7.28 -4.45 -19.84
CA GLY A 431 8.36 -3.77 -20.57
C GLY A 431 8.50 -4.18 -22.05
N SER A 432 7.94 -5.33 -22.43
CA SER A 432 7.87 -5.75 -23.83
C SER A 432 6.78 -5.02 -24.63
N VAL A 433 5.76 -4.47 -23.95
CA VAL A 433 4.66 -3.74 -24.59
C VAL A 433 5.11 -2.31 -24.88
N LYS A 434 5.26 -1.99 -26.17
CA LYS A 434 5.83 -0.72 -26.61
C LYS A 434 4.77 0.36 -26.79
N GLY A 435 5.15 1.63 -26.63
CA GLY A 435 4.29 2.79 -26.88
C GLY A 435 3.58 2.76 -28.24
N SER A 436 4.23 2.21 -29.28
CA SER A 436 3.61 1.99 -30.60
C SER A 436 2.36 1.09 -30.61
N SER A 437 2.15 0.32 -29.54
CA SER A 437 0.97 -0.54 -29.33
C SER A 437 -0.24 0.23 -28.81
N PHE A 438 -0.08 1.51 -28.47
CA PHE A 438 -1.13 2.36 -27.92
C PHE A 438 -1.67 3.35 -28.96
N GLU A 439 -2.87 3.83 -28.70
CA GLU A 439 -3.53 4.91 -29.45
C GLU A 439 -4.25 5.85 -28.48
N VAL A 440 -4.35 7.12 -28.86
CA VAL A 440 -5.03 8.16 -28.08
C VAL A 440 -6.53 8.12 -28.39
N ILE A 441 -7.36 8.14 -27.36
CA ILE A 441 -8.80 8.31 -27.51
C ILE A 441 -9.13 9.77 -27.77
N ARG A 442 -10.11 10.02 -28.62
CA ARG A 442 -10.57 11.37 -28.99
C ARG A 442 -10.71 12.26 -27.75
N MET A 443 -10.00 13.39 -27.77
CA MET A 443 -9.93 14.32 -26.64
C MET A 443 -11.09 15.33 -26.66
N ASP A 444 -12.30 14.85 -26.37
CA ASP A 444 -13.48 15.70 -26.27
C ASP A 444 -13.39 16.64 -25.04
N GLY A 445 -13.63 17.94 -25.24
CA GLY A 445 -13.64 18.92 -24.15
C GLY A 445 -12.25 19.40 -23.69
N LEU A 446 -11.24 19.37 -24.56
CA LEU A 446 -9.92 19.94 -24.29
C LEU A 446 -10.02 21.39 -23.77
N VAL A 447 -9.42 21.65 -22.61
CA VAL A 447 -9.33 22.98 -22.00
C VAL A 447 -7.94 23.53 -22.19
N THR A 448 -7.86 24.70 -22.83
CA THR A 448 -6.64 25.52 -22.94
C THR A 448 -6.85 26.80 -22.13
N PRO A 449 -5.93 27.18 -21.22
CA PRO A 449 -6.15 28.28 -20.29
C PRO A 449 -5.76 29.65 -20.83
#